data_AF-I4EG45-F1
#
_entry.id   AF-I4EG45-F1
#
_cell.length_a   1.000
_cell.length_b   1.000
_cell.length_c   1.000
_cell.angle_alpha   90.00
_cell.angle_beta   90.00
_cell.angle_gamma   90.00
#
_symmetry.space_group_name_H-M   'P 1'
#
loop_
_entity.id
_entity.type
_entity.pdbx_description
1 polymer ?
#
loop_
_entity_poly.entity_id
_entity_poly.type
_entity_poly.pdbx_seq_one_letter_code
_entity_poly.pdbx_strand_id
1 'polypeptide(L)'
;MLITSDTPVVGVPPGMAKERFIAILREASSPAADEAADAFDVIVQRRVSAAFALAIFKIESQFGTQGICAKYGTRNPGNTRTPRMMDFPVIQTERGQFVRYPTWVDGFADAAFRLVDPTFVYAQRGLRTIGEIIPVWAPAEDANDPYGYAASVVRLMNTWKEDMTMRDPQATWAPSSNYDAGRAGYSVIGIVDHITQGTDSLAWLRGAAGGSSNRGSSAHYLISRDGALHQMVDDLDTAWGAGNLLFNRQRIQIEHEGFSGQPLTPAQIQASAGLHRRLSQRHGFPLDRQHVIGHGEVPNPNNPALLGGLSGHVGCPGSAFPWDQVLGAVPVDQHATVPPLEAFLAPTGKRIVGGFMDLWISLNPDQQNLRFLGWPLSDEFIAQVDGSPQNYTYQVFERSVLTWRGGLAAPWDRFLVMPDEAAAVRAFAKAHGLLG
;
A
#
# COMPACT_ATOMS: atom_id res chain seq x y z
N MET A 1 5.82 -8.58 -16.78
CA MET A 1 4.52 -9.30 -16.79
C MET A 1 3.70 -8.93 -18.04
N LEU A 2 2.89 -9.84 -18.59
CA LEU A 2 1.94 -9.51 -19.67
C LEU A 2 0.70 -8.85 -19.04
N ILE A 3 0.32 -7.66 -19.52
CA ILE A 3 -0.88 -6.96 -19.05
C ILE A 3 -2.08 -7.52 -19.84
N THR A 4 -3.17 -7.83 -19.13
CA THR A 4 -4.43 -8.39 -19.66
C THR A 4 -5.62 -7.65 -19.05
N SER A 5 -6.85 -7.95 -19.46
CA SER A 5 -8.07 -7.40 -18.85
C SER A 5 -8.12 -7.62 -17.33
N ASP A 6 -7.57 -8.73 -16.85
CA ASP A 6 -7.62 -9.13 -15.44
C ASP A 6 -6.49 -8.49 -14.61
N THR A 7 -5.65 -7.65 -15.25
CA THR A 7 -4.57 -6.95 -14.54
C THR A 7 -5.16 -5.89 -13.63
N PRO A 8 -4.83 -5.90 -12.32
CA PRO A 8 -5.27 -4.86 -11.40
C PRO A 8 -4.59 -3.53 -11.72
N VAL A 9 -5.35 -2.44 -11.62
CA VAL A 9 -4.92 -1.05 -11.83
C VAL A 9 -5.18 -0.15 -10.62
N VAL A 10 -5.74 -0.72 -9.55
CA VAL A 10 -6.00 -0.10 -8.25
C VAL A 10 -5.34 -0.89 -7.12
N GLY A 11 -4.70 -0.17 -6.19
CA GLY A 11 -3.87 -0.74 -5.12
C GLY A 11 -2.58 -1.36 -5.64
N VAL A 12 -2.08 -0.88 -6.79
CA VAL A 12 -0.94 -1.46 -7.51
C VAL A 12 0.17 -0.42 -7.72
N PRO A 13 1.37 -0.87 -8.09
CA PRO A 13 2.44 0.01 -8.55
C PRO A 13 2.05 0.82 -9.80
N PRO A 14 2.84 1.83 -10.19
CA PRO A 14 2.47 2.78 -11.24
C PRO A 14 2.22 2.15 -12.63
N GLY A 15 2.74 0.96 -12.93
CA GLY A 15 2.57 0.34 -14.25
C GLY A 15 3.49 0.90 -15.35
N MET A 16 4.23 1.98 -15.07
CA MET A 16 5.30 2.54 -15.91
C MET A 16 6.25 3.44 -15.10
N ALA A 17 7.44 3.74 -15.64
CA ALA A 17 8.36 4.71 -15.07
C ALA A 17 7.85 6.16 -15.20
N LYS A 18 8.21 7.02 -14.24
CA LYS A 18 7.83 8.43 -14.23
C LYS A 18 8.40 9.19 -15.44
N GLU A 19 9.65 8.92 -15.76
CA GLU A 19 10.36 9.51 -16.90
C GLU A 19 9.67 9.14 -18.21
N ARG A 20 9.19 7.90 -18.33
CA ARG A 20 8.44 7.45 -19.50
C ARG A 20 7.07 8.12 -19.59
N PHE A 21 6.38 8.33 -18.48
CA PHE A 21 5.11 9.05 -18.44
C PHE A 21 5.29 10.49 -18.94
N ILE A 22 6.33 11.17 -18.44
CA ILE A 22 6.69 12.53 -18.87
C ILE A 22 7.08 12.55 -20.36
N ALA A 23 7.91 11.61 -20.79
CA ALA A 23 8.37 11.53 -22.19
C ALA A 23 7.20 11.35 -23.16
N ILE A 24 6.25 10.44 -22.86
CA ILE A 24 5.08 10.20 -23.72
C ILE A 24 4.22 11.47 -23.86
N LEU A 25 3.99 12.22 -22.78
CA LEU A 25 3.22 13.45 -22.84
C LEU A 25 3.94 14.56 -23.62
N ARG A 26 5.27 14.65 -23.50
CA ARG A 26 6.10 15.59 -24.28
C ARG A 26 6.13 15.23 -25.77
N GLU A 27 6.37 13.96 -26.09
CA GLU A 27 6.38 13.43 -27.47
C GLU A 27 5.03 13.67 -28.17
N ALA A 28 3.93 13.64 -27.41
CA ALA A 28 2.60 13.92 -27.92
C ALA A 28 2.23 15.41 -27.98
N SER A 29 3.15 16.33 -27.61
CA SER A 29 2.87 17.76 -27.46
C SER A 29 1.63 18.04 -26.60
N SER A 30 1.48 17.26 -25.52
CA SER A 30 0.32 17.38 -24.63
C SER A 30 0.38 18.72 -23.87
N PRO A 31 -0.75 19.44 -23.72
CA PRO A 31 -0.84 20.58 -22.81
C PRO A 31 -0.62 20.23 -21.33
N ALA A 32 -0.56 18.95 -20.97
CA ALA A 32 -0.23 18.48 -19.62
C ALA A 32 1.28 18.24 -19.40
N ALA A 33 2.12 18.44 -20.43
CA ALA A 33 3.53 18.03 -20.40
C ALA A 33 4.36 18.74 -19.30
N ASP A 34 4.06 20.00 -18.99
CA ASP A 34 4.77 20.77 -17.97
C ASP A 34 4.39 20.32 -16.54
N GLU A 35 3.19 19.78 -16.36
CA GLU A 35 2.67 19.27 -15.09
C GLU A 35 2.80 17.74 -14.94
N ALA A 36 3.40 17.06 -15.93
CA ALA A 36 3.40 15.61 -16.04
C ALA A 36 4.06 14.89 -14.85
N ALA A 37 5.09 15.49 -14.25
CA ALA A 37 5.78 14.93 -13.11
C ALA A 37 4.88 14.91 -11.86
N ASP A 38 4.19 16.01 -11.58
CA ASP A 38 3.30 16.14 -10.43
C ASP A 38 2.02 15.33 -10.65
N ALA A 39 1.51 15.31 -11.89
CA ALA A 39 0.40 14.45 -12.29
C ALA A 39 0.70 12.97 -12.04
N PHE A 40 1.90 12.51 -12.36
CA PHE A 40 2.32 11.13 -12.06
C PHE A 40 2.29 10.87 -10.55
N ASP A 41 2.86 11.77 -9.74
CA ASP A 41 2.95 11.58 -8.29
C ASP A 41 1.56 11.50 -7.64
N VAL A 42 0.61 12.35 -8.03
CA VAL A 42 -0.74 12.32 -7.45
C VAL A 42 -1.54 11.07 -7.82
N ILE A 43 -1.28 10.47 -8.98
CA ILE A 43 -1.88 9.18 -9.38
C ILE A 43 -1.31 8.05 -8.51
N VAL A 44 0.01 8.01 -8.37
CA VAL A 44 0.72 6.97 -7.61
C VAL A 44 0.43 7.04 -6.12
N GLN A 45 0.32 8.25 -5.55
CA GLN A 45 -0.09 8.47 -4.15
C GLN A 45 -1.44 7.81 -3.85
N ARG A 46 -2.35 7.76 -4.83
CA ARG A 46 -3.68 7.11 -4.72
C ARG A 46 -3.66 5.62 -5.05
N ARG A 47 -2.47 5.04 -5.25
CA ARG A 47 -2.27 3.63 -5.63
C ARG A 47 -2.99 3.23 -6.91
N VAL A 48 -3.12 4.15 -7.85
CA VAL A 48 -3.64 3.88 -9.19
C VAL A 48 -2.47 3.71 -10.16
N SER A 49 -2.60 2.81 -11.12
CA SER A 49 -1.61 2.66 -12.17
C SER A 49 -1.56 3.93 -13.04
N ALA A 50 -0.42 4.62 -13.03
CA ALA A 50 -0.11 5.72 -13.94
C ALA A 50 -0.19 5.31 -15.42
N ALA A 51 0.21 4.08 -15.76
CA ALA A 51 0.04 3.55 -17.12
C ALA A 51 -1.44 3.43 -17.51
N PHE A 52 -2.30 3.00 -16.58
CA PHE A 52 -3.75 2.96 -16.79
C PHE A 52 -4.32 4.38 -16.96
N ALA A 53 -4.01 5.30 -16.06
CA ALA A 53 -4.47 6.69 -16.13
C ALA A 53 -4.02 7.39 -17.43
N LEU A 54 -2.77 7.14 -17.86
CA LEU A 54 -2.26 7.64 -19.13
C LEU A 54 -3.00 7.02 -20.33
N ALA A 55 -3.39 5.74 -20.24
CA ALA A 55 -4.12 5.06 -21.30
C ALA A 55 -5.54 5.64 -21.44
N ILE A 56 -6.22 5.89 -20.31
CA ILE A 56 -7.49 6.63 -20.30
C ILE A 56 -7.31 8.00 -20.94
N PHE A 57 -6.30 8.77 -20.51
CA PHE A 57 -6.08 10.11 -21.06
C PHE A 57 -5.81 10.13 -22.56
N LYS A 58 -5.10 9.11 -23.06
CA LYS A 58 -4.91 8.92 -24.49
C LYS A 58 -6.23 8.64 -25.20
N ILE A 59 -7.06 7.75 -24.69
CA ILE A 59 -8.29 7.36 -25.39
C ILE A 59 -9.32 8.51 -25.34
N GLU A 60 -9.45 9.17 -24.19
CA GLU A 60 -10.45 10.20 -23.95
C GLU A 60 -10.23 11.50 -24.74
N SER A 61 -8.97 11.85 -24.99
CA SER A 61 -8.63 13.15 -25.59
C SER A 61 -7.32 13.19 -26.34
N GLN A 62 -6.68 12.01 -26.51
CA GLN A 62 -5.29 11.87 -26.99
C GLN A 62 -4.37 12.88 -26.33
N PHE A 63 -4.34 12.78 -25.00
CA PHE A 63 -3.51 13.60 -24.13
C PHE A 63 -3.90 15.08 -24.12
N GLY A 64 -5.20 15.38 -24.17
CA GLY A 64 -5.74 16.73 -23.98
C GLY A 64 -5.72 17.60 -25.23
N THR A 65 -5.30 17.04 -26.36
CA THR A 65 -5.17 17.78 -27.63
C THR A 65 -6.45 17.75 -28.48
N GLN A 66 -7.41 16.91 -28.11
CA GLN A 66 -8.63 16.68 -28.89
C GLN A 66 -9.90 16.71 -28.03
N GLY A 67 -11.05 16.75 -28.72
CA GLY A 67 -12.37 16.57 -28.13
C GLY A 67 -12.80 17.69 -27.17
N ILE A 68 -13.67 17.33 -26.23
CA ILE A 68 -14.20 18.25 -25.21
C ILE A 68 -13.08 18.87 -24.39
N CYS A 69 -12.06 18.08 -24.08
CA CYS A 69 -10.92 18.51 -23.27
C CYS A 69 -10.20 19.70 -23.90
N ALA A 70 -9.84 19.61 -25.19
CA ALA A 70 -9.21 20.72 -25.91
C ALA A 70 -10.17 21.88 -26.18
N LYS A 71 -11.39 21.60 -26.64
CA LYS A 71 -12.37 22.63 -27.03
C LYS A 71 -12.75 23.56 -25.89
N TYR A 72 -12.90 23.01 -24.67
CA TYR A 72 -13.34 23.76 -23.50
C TYR A 72 -12.23 24.00 -22.46
N GLY A 73 -11.01 23.53 -22.73
CA GLY A 73 -9.89 23.63 -21.79
C GLY A 73 -10.25 23.07 -20.42
N THR A 74 -10.77 21.84 -20.38
CA THR A 74 -11.28 21.22 -19.15
C THR A 74 -10.16 20.70 -18.25
N ARG A 75 -8.97 20.45 -18.79
CA ARG A 75 -7.86 19.78 -18.09
C ARG A 75 -8.29 18.45 -17.45
N ASN A 76 -9.21 17.75 -18.11
CA ASN A 76 -9.87 16.56 -17.59
C ASN A 76 -9.30 15.31 -18.28
N PRO A 77 -8.36 14.58 -17.64
CA PRO A 77 -7.73 13.42 -18.27
C PRO A 77 -8.69 12.24 -18.42
N GLY A 78 -9.80 12.24 -17.68
CA GLY A 78 -10.77 11.15 -17.67
C GLY A 78 -12.09 11.45 -18.38
N ASN A 79 -12.28 12.65 -18.94
CA ASN A 79 -13.59 13.17 -19.33
C ASN A 79 -14.69 12.93 -18.28
N THR A 80 -14.33 13.04 -17.00
CA THR A 80 -15.24 12.80 -15.88
C THR A 80 -16.41 13.80 -15.89
N ARG A 81 -17.61 13.31 -15.57
CA ARG A 81 -18.84 14.12 -15.58
C ARG A 81 -19.16 14.77 -14.23
N THR A 82 -18.53 14.35 -13.15
CA THR A 82 -18.74 14.84 -11.78
C THR A 82 -17.42 14.86 -11.00
N PRO A 83 -17.19 15.83 -10.09
CA PRO A 83 -16.00 15.80 -9.26
C PRO A 83 -16.18 14.86 -8.07
N ARG A 84 -15.05 14.38 -7.52
CA ARG A 84 -15.02 13.49 -6.34
C ARG A 84 -14.22 14.06 -5.17
N MET A 85 -13.19 14.87 -5.42
CA MET A 85 -12.32 15.42 -4.37
C MET A 85 -12.77 16.75 -3.79
N MET A 86 -13.20 17.69 -4.64
CA MET A 86 -13.59 19.05 -4.27
C MET A 86 -14.73 19.52 -5.16
N ASP A 87 -15.35 20.65 -4.83
CA ASP A 87 -16.37 21.29 -5.67
C ASP A 87 -15.74 21.99 -6.88
N PHE A 88 -15.20 21.19 -7.81
CA PHE A 88 -14.66 21.70 -9.06
C PHE A 88 -15.79 22.15 -10.01
N PRO A 89 -15.56 23.20 -10.83
CA PRO A 89 -16.55 23.68 -11.79
C PRO A 89 -17.01 22.59 -12.76
N VAL A 90 -18.32 22.46 -12.94
CA VAL A 90 -18.93 21.61 -13.96
C VAL A 90 -19.48 22.48 -15.08
N ILE A 91 -19.10 22.19 -16.32
CA ILE A 91 -19.54 22.94 -17.51
C ILE A 91 -20.49 22.09 -18.36
N GLN A 92 -21.40 22.75 -19.07
CA GLN A 92 -22.27 22.11 -20.05
C GLN A 92 -21.68 22.24 -21.46
N THR A 93 -21.70 21.14 -22.22
CA THR A 93 -21.16 21.06 -23.58
C THR A 93 -22.15 20.36 -24.50
N GLU A 94 -21.86 20.30 -25.80
CA GLU A 94 -22.67 19.54 -26.76
C GLU A 94 -22.71 18.02 -26.48
N ARG A 95 -21.80 17.50 -25.65
CA ARG A 95 -21.77 16.07 -25.24
C ARG A 95 -22.23 15.85 -23.80
N GLY A 96 -22.86 16.87 -23.21
CA GLY A 96 -23.32 16.86 -21.82
C GLY A 96 -22.33 17.54 -20.88
N GLN A 97 -22.45 17.23 -19.59
CA GLN A 97 -21.66 17.89 -18.56
C GLN A 97 -20.28 17.26 -18.36
N PHE A 98 -19.28 18.11 -18.11
CA PHE A 98 -17.91 17.70 -17.81
C PHE A 98 -17.32 18.57 -16.70
N VAL A 99 -16.45 17.99 -15.88
CA VAL A 99 -15.68 18.75 -14.89
C VAL A 99 -14.57 19.53 -15.59
N ARG A 100 -14.36 20.79 -15.19
CA ARG A 100 -13.25 21.65 -15.59
C ARG A 100 -12.33 21.92 -14.40
N TYR A 101 -11.08 21.48 -14.53
CA TYR A 101 -10.10 21.57 -13.47
C TYR A 101 -9.18 22.81 -13.60
N PRO A 102 -8.73 23.39 -12.47
CA PRO A 102 -7.78 24.48 -12.47
C PRO A 102 -6.44 24.07 -13.10
N THR A 103 -5.93 22.90 -12.74
CA THR A 103 -4.64 22.34 -13.21
C THR A 103 -4.84 20.94 -13.80
N TRP A 104 -3.85 20.43 -14.55
CA TRP A 104 -3.84 19.02 -14.95
C TRP A 104 -3.62 18.09 -13.76
N VAL A 105 -2.84 18.53 -12.78
CA VAL A 105 -2.63 17.80 -11.51
C VAL A 105 -3.97 17.53 -10.82
N ASP A 106 -4.85 18.53 -10.70
CA ASP A 106 -6.19 18.37 -10.11
C ASP A 106 -7.03 17.36 -10.89
N GLY A 107 -7.00 17.42 -12.23
CA GLY A 107 -7.74 16.50 -13.08
C GLY A 107 -7.27 15.05 -12.95
N PHE A 108 -5.96 14.82 -12.90
CA PHE A 108 -5.40 13.49 -12.67
C PHE A 108 -5.67 12.98 -11.26
N ALA A 109 -5.57 13.85 -10.26
CA ALA A 109 -5.88 13.53 -8.87
C ALA A 109 -7.35 13.09 -8.71
N ASP A 110 -8.30 13.83 -9.27
CA ASP A 110 -9.73 13.55 -9.18
C ASP A 110 -10.12 12.29 -9.97
N ALA A 111 -9.56 12.10 -11.17
CA ALA A 111 -9.77 10.90 -11.99
C ALA A 111 -9.22 9.63 -11.30
N ALA A 112 -8.04 9.72 -10.67
CA ALA A 112 -7.49 8.62 -9.89
C ALA A 112 -8.29 8.38 -8.60
N PHE A 113 -8.68 9.44 -7.88
CA PHE A 113 -9.44 9.33 -6.63
C PHE A 113 -10.78 8.65 -6.84
N ARG A 114 -11.46 8.95 -7.96
CA ARG A 114 -12.70 8.30 -8.36
C ARG A 114 -12.64 6.76 -8.33
N LEU A 115 -11.49 6.16 -8.65
CA LEU A 115 -11.32 4.70 -8.66
C LEU A 115 -11.18 4.11 -7.24
N VAL A 116 -10.74 4.92 -6.28
CA VAL A 116 -10.45 4.50 -4.90
C VAL A 116 -11.39 5.10 -3.85
N ASP A 117 -12.25 6.03 -4.26
CA ASP A 117 -13.23 6.69 -3.40
C ASP A 117 -14.24 5.64 -2.88
N PRO A 118 -14.25 5.35 -1.57
CA PRO A 118 -15.10 4.30 -0.98
C PRO A 118 -16.60 4.60 -1.15
N THR A 119 -16.96 5.85 -1.44
CA THR A 119 -18.34 6.29 -1.65
C THR A 119 -18.77 6.21 -3.11
N PHE A 120 -17.86 5.85 -4.02
CA PHE A 120 -18.12 5.82 -5.45
C PHE A 120 -18.16 4.38 -6.01
N VAL A 121 -18.83 4.23 -7.14
CA VAL A 121 -19.25 2.93 -7.69
C VAL A 121 -18.10 1.94 -7.91
N TYR A 122 -16.88 2.41 -8.21
CA TYR A 122 -15.72 1.53 -8.43
C TYR A 122 -15.31 0.81 -7.15
N ALA A 123 -15.05 1.57 -6.07
CA ALA A 123 -14.64 0.99 -4.80
C ALA A 123 -15.80 0.25 -4.11
N GLN A 124 -17.04 0.77 -4.18
CA GLN A 124 -18.23 0.10 -3.62
C GLN A 124 -18.46 -1.29 -4.22
N ARG A 125 -18.14 -1.46 -5.50
CA ARG A 125 -18.25 -2.76 -6.20
C ARG A 125 -16.95 -3.56 -6.18
N GLY A 126 -15.89 -3.06 -5.53
CA GLY A 126 -14.59 -3.73 -5.48
C GLY A 126 -13.91 -3.89 -6.83
N LEU A 127 -14.19 -3.02 -7.81
CA LEU A 127 -13.62 -3.10 -9.16
C LEU A 127 -12.15 -2.71 -9.12
N ARG A 128 -11.26 -3.60 -9.54
CA ARG A 128 -9.81 -3.37 -9.45
C ARG A 128 -9.05 -3.60 -10.74
N THR A 129 -9.63 -4.34 -11.67
CA THR A 129 -8.99 -4.70 -12.94
C THR A 129 -9.45 -3.84 -14.11
N ILE A 130 -8.70 -3.87 -15.21
CA ILE A 130 -9.06 -3.15 -16.45
C ILE A 130 -10.44 -3.60 -16.94
N GLY A 131 -10.69 -4.90 -16.98
CA GLY A 131 -11.95 -5.49 -17.46
C GLY A 131 -13.16 -5.17 -16.57
N GLU A 132 -12.95 -4.91 -15.29
CA GLU A 132 -14.01 -4.53 -14.34
C GLU A 132 -14.32 -3.03 -14.39
N ILE A 133 -13.27 -2.20 -14.48
CA ILE A 133 -13.40 -0.73 -14.39
C ILE A 133 -13.94 -0.15 -15.69
N ILE A 134 -13.45 -0.58 -16.85
CA ILE A 134 -13.80 0.04 -18.14
C ILE A 134 -15.29 0.00 -18.46
N PRO A 135 -16.03 -1.10 -18.24
CA PRO A 135 -17.47 -1.14 -18.47
C PRO A 135 -18.28 -0.15 -17.63
N VAL A 136 -17.75 0.28 -16.48
CA VAL A 136 -18.38 1.32 -15.65
C VAL A 136 -17.90 2.73 -16.04
N TRP A 137 -16.68 2.83 -16.57
CA TRP A 137 -16.09 4.08 -17.04
C TRP A 137 -16.69 4.57 -18.36
N ALA A 138 -16.81 3.67 -19.32
CA ALA A 138 -17.33 3.92 -20.66
C ALA A 138 -18.44 2.89 -20.97
N PRO A 139 -19.63 3.03 -20.35
CA PRO A 139 -20.72 2.07 -20.46
C PRO A 139 -21.29 1.97 -21.89
N ALA A 140 -21.79 0.80 -22.27
CA ALA A 140 -22.37 0.55 -23.60
C ALA A 140 -23.68 1.35 -23.81
N GLU A 141 -24.38 1.67 -22.73
CA GLU A 141 -25.58 2.51 -22.71
C GLU A 141 -25.32 3.92 -23.25
N ASP A 142 -24.08 4.41 -23.12
CA ASP A 142 -23.60 5.68 -23.68
C ASP A 142 -23.10 5.52 -25.13
N ALA A 143 -23.45 4.41 -25.81
CA ALA A 143 -22.99 4.01 -27.14
C ALA A 143 -21.47 3.82 -27.27
N ASN A 144 -20.81 3.43 -26.16
CA ASN A 144 -19.41 3.02 -26.18
C ASN A 144 -19.24 1.54 -26.55
N ASP A 145 -18.02 1.14 -26.89
CA ASP A 145 -17.59 -0.26 -26.93
C ASP A 145 -16.65 -0.54 -25.73
N PRO A 146 -17.18 -0.99 -24.57
CA PRO A 146 -16.37 -1.24 -23.40
C PRO A 146 -15.25 -2.27 -23.62
N TYR A 147 -15.51 -3.29 -24.43
CA TYR A 147 -14.55 -4.37 -24.67
C TYR A 147 -13.41 -3.90 -25.57
N GLY A 148 -13.74 -3.16 -26.64
CA GLY A 148 -12.74 -2.51 -27.49
C GLY A 148 -11.93 -1.46 -26.74
N TYR A 149 -12.58 -0.70 -25.85
CA TYR A 149 -11.90 0.25 -24.97
C TYR A 149 -10.90 -0.45 -24.04
N ALA A 150 -11.33 -1.50 -23.34
CA ALA A 150 -10.47 -2.29 -22.45
C ALA A 150 -9.29 -2.92 -23.21
N ALA A 151 -9.53 -3.48 -24.40
CA ALA A 151 -8.48 -4.02 -25.25
C ALA A 151 -7.47 -2.94 -25.68
N SER A 152 -7.93 -1.71 -25.92
CA SER A 152 -7.07 -0.58 -26.27
C SER A 152 -6.20 -0.15 -25.08
N VAL A 153 -6.77 -0.08 -23.88
CA VAL A 153 -6.03 0.16 -22.64
C VAL A 153 -4.95 -0.90 -22.43
N VAL A 154 -5.30 -2.19 -22.53
CA VAL A 154 -4.35 -3.31 -22.39
C VAL A 154 -3.20 -3.17 -23.40
N ARG A 155 -3.51 -2.83 -24.66
CA ARG A 155 -2.48 -2.66 -25.70
C ARG A 155 -1.52 -1.53 -25.38
N LEU A 156 -2.05 -0.36 -25.02
CA LEU A 156 -1.25 0.82 -24.67
C LEU A 156 -0.36 0.55 -23.46
N MET A 157 -0.92 -0.01 -22.40
CA MET A 157 -0.16 -0.37 -21.21
C MET A 157 0.93 -1.41 -21.54
N ASN A 158 0.68 -2.37 -22.43
CA ASN A 158 1.73 -3.29 -22.88
C ASN A 158 2.81 -2.63 -23.76
N THR A 159 2.53 -1.51 -24.41
CA THR A 159 3.53 -0.72 -25.17
C THR A 159 4.36 0.17 -24.25
N TRP A 160 3.79 0.63 -23.13
CA TRP A 160 4.44 1.54 -22.19
C TRP A 160 4.98 0.89 -20.94
N LYS A 161 4.68 -0.39 -20.73
CA LYS A 161 5.44 -1.20 -19.79
C LYS A 161 6.88 -1.22 -20.32
N GLU A 162 7.68 -0.30 -19.82
CA GLU A 162 9.10 -0.55 -19.74
C GLU A 162 9.30 -1.73 -18.77
N ASP A 163 10.51 -2.26 -18.70
CA ASP A 163 10.90 -3.11 -17.58
C ASP A 163 10.82 -2.25 -16.31
N MET A 164 9.60 -2.13 -15.78
CA MET A 164 9.32 -1.48 -14.51
C MET A 164 10.16 -2.23 -13.50
N THR A 165 11.24 -1.58 -13.12
CA THR A 165 12.07 -2.03 -12.04
C THR A 165 11.89 -1.04 -10.92
N MET A 166 11.40 -1.49 -9.77
CA MET A 166 11.40 -0.70 -8.55
C MET A 166 12.75 -0.92 -7.87
N ARG A 167 13.79 -0.46 -8.59
CA ARG A 167 15.17 -0.48 -8.11
C ARG A 167 15.43 0.73 -7.23
N ASP A 168 16.09 0.51 -6.09
CA ASP A 168 16.56 1.60 -5.26
C ASP A 168 17.77 2.27 -5.94
N PRO A 169 17.72 3.59 -6.20
CA PRO A 169 18.79 4.26 -6.94
C PRO A 169 20.11 4.34 -6.16
N GLN A 170 20.11 4.07 -4.85
CA GLN A 170 21.34 4.01 -4.04
C GLN A 170 21.86 2.59 -3.88
N ALA A 171 21.15 1.58 -4.39
CA ALA A 171 21.57 0.19 -4.32
C ALA A 171 22.32 -0.22 -5.60
N THR A 172 23.38 -1.01 -5.44
CA THR A 172 24.01 -1.69 -6.56
C THR A 172 23.16 -2.88 -6.96
N TRP A 173 22.68 -2.91 -8.20
CA TRP A 173 21.92 -4.05 -8.72
C TRP A 173 22.82 -5.29 -8.87
N ALA A 174 22.46 -6.36 -8.19
CA ALA A 174 23.20 -7.62 -8.15
C ALA A 174 22.19 -8.79 -8.13
N PRO A 175 21.59 -9.15 -9.28
CA PRO A 175 20.36 -9.94 -9.34
C PRO A 175 20.51 -11.34 -8.74
N SER A 176 19.46 -11.79 -8.07
CA SER A 176 19.26 -13.19 -7.66
C SER A 176 18.47 -13.98 -8.70
N SER A 177 18.77 -15.27 -8.81
CA SER A 177 17.94 -16.21 -9.59
C SER A 177 16.74 -16.74 -8.83
N ASN A 178 16.64 -16.48 -7.52
CA ASN A 178 15.68 -17.12 -6.62
C ASN A 178 14.57 -16.11 -6.28
N TYR A 179 13.55 -15.99 -7.11
CA TYR A 179 12.39 -15.14 -6.84
C TYR A 179 11.18 -15.59 -7.67
N ASP A 180 9.98 -15.20 -7.26
CA ASP A 180 8.80 -15.27 -8.13
C ASP A 180 8.56 -13.91 -8.77
N ALA A 181 8.28 -13.88 -10.07
CA ALA A 181 7.91 -12.66 -10.76
C ALA A 181 6.56 -12.13 -10.24
N GLY A 182 6.52 -10.84 -9.89
CA GLY A 182 5.36 -10.21 -9.30
C GLY A 182 5.12 -10.60 -7.83
N ARG A 183 4.05 -10.02 -7.27
CA ARG A 183 3.57 -10.28 -5.90
C ARG A 183 2.19 -10.94 -5.85
N ALA A 184 1.73 -11.54 -6.95
CA ALA A 184 0.40 -12.15 -7.06
C ALA A 184 -0.75 -11.23 -6.63
N GLY A 185 -0.68 -9.94 -6.97
CA GLY A 185 -1.70 -8.94 -6.65
C GLY A 185 -1.58 -8.28 -5.27
N TYR A 186 -0.63 -8.72 -4.42
CA TYR A 186 -0.39 -8.10 -3.12
C TYR A 186 0.47 -6.84 -3.24
N SER A 187 0.14 -5.82 -2.45
CA SER A 187 0.96 -4.62 -2.27
C SER A 187 2.04 -4.86 -1.21
N VAL A 188 3.15 -4.13 -1.30
CA VAL A 188 4.13 -4.04 -0.20
C VAL A 188 3.52 -3.21 0.93
N ILE A 189 3.44 -3.80 2.12
CA ILE A 189 2.91 -3.17 3.34
C ILE A 189 3.97 -3.03 4.44
N GLY A 190 5.21 -3.43 4.18
CA GLY A 190 6.23 -3.42 5.21
C GLY A 190 7.53 -4.11 4.85
N ILE A 191 8.36 -4.30 5.88
CA ILE A 191 9.70 -4.89 5.83
C ILE A 191 9.78 -6.09 6.77
N VAL A 192 10.57 -7.09 6.38
CA VAL A 192 11.12 -8.13 7.25
C VAL A 192 12.64 -8.00 7.24
N ASP A 193 13.21 -7.70 8.40
CA ASP A 193 14.65 -7.61 8.62
C ASP A 193 15.24 -8.95 9.03
N HIS A 194 16.42 -9.22 8.48
CA HIS A 194 17.18 -10.44 8.66
C HIS A 194 18.62 -10.13 9.06
N ILE A 195 19.24 -11.10 9.72
CA ILE A 195 20.70 -11.22 9.82
C ILE A 195 21.11 -12.44 9.03
N THR A 196 22.14 -12.32 8.20
CA THR A 196 22.43 -13.35 7.20
C THR A 196 23.11 -14.59 7.79
N GLN A 197 23.60 -14.48 9.02
CA GLN A 197 24.38 -15.50 9.72
C GLN A 197 25.66 -15.88 8.95
N GLY A 198 26.33 -14.86 8.40
CA GLY A 198 27.53 -15.00 7.58
C GLY A 198 28.14 -13.68 7.16
N THR A 199 29.34 -13.76 6.59
CA THR A 199 30.00 -12.68 5.84
C THR A 199 30.07 -13.04 4.35
N ASP A 200 30.30 -12.05 3.48
CA ASP A 200 30.38 -12.14 2.03
C ASP A 200 29.19 -12.85 1.36
N SER A 201 28.01 -12.67 1.93
CA SER A 201 26.81 -13.47 1.60
C SER A 201 26.13 -13.07 0.28
N LEU A 202 26.64 -12.05 -0.43
CA LEU A 202 26.05 -11.57 -1.68
C LEU A 202 25.98 -12.67 -2.76
N ALA A 203 27.06 -13.44 -2.95
CA ALA A 203 27.07 -14.52 -3.94
C ALA A 203 26.07 -15.63 -3.59
N TRP A 204 25.90 -15.92 -2.30
CA TRP A 204 24.95 -16.92 -1.81
C TRP A 204 23.49 -16.49 -2.00
N LEU A 205 23.14 -15.26 -1.62
CA LEU A 205 21.78 -14.72 -1.75
C LEU A 205 21.34 -14.52 -3.21
N ARG A 206 22.30 -14.47 -4.13
CA ARG A 206 22.06 -14.44 -5.58
C ARG A 206 21.76 -15.81 -6.20
N GLY A 207 21.89 -16.90 -5.45
CA GLY A 207 21.63 -18.25 -5.97
C GLY A 207 22.53 -18.61 -7.15
N ALA A 208 21.95 -19.20 -8.20
CA ALA A 208 22.67 -19.58 -9.42
C ALA A 208 23.28 -18.36 -10.12
N ALA A 209 22.62 -17.20 -10.09
CA ALA A 209 23.13 -15.96 -10.67
C ALA A 209 24.38 -15.42 -9.96
N GLY A 210 24.63 -15.84 -8.72
CA GLY A 210 25.85 -15.57 -7.96
C GLY A 210 26.89 -16.71 -8.02
N GLY A 211 26.63 -17.77 -8.79
CA GLY A 211 27.50 -18.95 -8.85
C GLY A 211 27.39 -19.89 -7.65
N SER A 212 26.38 -19.72 -6.79
CA SER A 212 26.18 -20.57 -5.61
C SER A 212 25.22 -21.75 -5.88
N SER A 213 25.20 -22.72 -4.97
CA SER A 213 24.24 -23.84 -4.98
C SER A 213 22.89 -23.51 -4.33
N ASN A 214 22.71 -22.30 -3.78
CA ASN A 214 21.46 -21.91 -3.13
C ASN A 214 20.30 -21.85 -4.14
N ARG A 215 19.21 -22.58 -3.87
CA ARG A 215 17.97 -22.61 -4.67
C ARG A 215 16.72 -22.35 -3.83
N GLY A 216 16.88 -22.05 -2.54
CA GLY A 216 15.77 -22.04 -1.58
C GLY A 216 15.52 -20.70 -0.91
N SER A 217 16.42 -19.72 -1.07
CA SER A 217 16.26 -18.42 -0.42
C SER A 217 16.85 -17.27 -1.22
N SER A 218 16.36 -16.07 -0.90
CA SER A 218 16.85 -14.78 -1.39
C SER A 218 16.31 -13.65 -0.52
N ALA A 219 16.82 -12.44 -0.75
CA ALA A 219 16.29 -11.21 -0.18
C ALA A 219 16.19 -10.15 -1.28
N HIS A 220 15.42 -9.08 -1.01
CA HIS A 220 15.38 -7.95 -1.93
C HIS A 220 16.65 -7.14 -1.81
N TYR A 221 17.13 -6.93 -0.59
CA TYR A 221 18.32 -6.14 -0.31
C TYR A 221 19.30 -6.88 0.61
N LEU A 222 20.59 -6.58 0.44
CA LEU A 222 21.67 -6.94 1.36
C LEU A 222 22.42 -5.67 1.75
N ILE A 223 22.71 -5.51 3.04
CA ILE A 223 23.54 -4.44 3.59
C ILE A 223 24.81 -5.06 4.19
N SER A 224 25.93 -4.87 3.50
CA SER A 224 27.25 -5.36 3.92
C SER A 224 27.76 -4.61 5.17
N ARG A 225 28.74 -5.17 5.88
CA ARG A 225 29.31 -4.62 7.13
C ARG A 225 29.86 -3.20 6.97
N ASP A 226 30.31 -2.83 5.79
CA ASP A 226 30.80 -1.49 5.45
C ASP A 226 29.68 -0.51 5.03
N GLY A 227 28.42 -0.95 5.02
CA GLY A 227 27.27 -0.16 4.60
C GLY A 227 26.96 -0.24 3.09
N ALA A 228 27.69 -1.05 2.32
CA ALA A 228 27.37 -1.26 0.91
C ALA A 228 25.96 -1.85 0.76
N LEU A 229 25.14 -1.20 -0.07
CA LEU A 229 23.76 -1.59 -0.32
C LEU A 229 23.66 -2.29 -1.68
N HIS A 230 23.22 -3.53 -1.66
CA HIS A 230 22.95 -4.32 -2.85
C HIS A 230 21.45 -4.62 -2.95
N GLN A 231 20.89 -4.52 -4.16
CA GLN A 231 19.54 -4.99 -4.44
C GLN A 231 19.61 -6.20 -5.37
N MET A 232 18.96 -7.28 -4.97
CA MET A 232 19.04 -8.58 -5.64
C MET A 232 17.71 -9.02 -6.25
N VAL A 233 16.59 -8.56 -5.70
CA VAL A 233 15.24 -8.79 -6.23
C VAL A 233 14.54 -7.45 -6.33
N ASP A 234 13.81 -7.24 -7.43
CA ASP A 234 13.04 -6.03 -7.65
C ASP A 234 11.93 -5.89 -6.60
N ASP A 235 11.61 -4.68 -6.12
CA ASP A 235 10.52 -4.53 -5.14
C ASP A 235 9.18 -5.00 -5.70
N LEU A 236 9.01 -5.12 -7.02
CA LEU A 236 7.79 -5.66 -7.64
C LEU A 236 7.70 -7.18 -7.63
N ASP A 237 8.80 -7.87 -7.39
CA ASP A 237 8.91 -9.32 -7.38
C ASP A 237 8.90 -9.86 -5.94
N THR A 238 8.75 -11.17 -5.78
CA THR A 238 8.68 -11.83 -4.49
C THR A 238 10.00 -12.53 -4.18
N ALA A 239 10.81 -11.99 -3.27
CA ALA A 239 11.97 -12.69 -2.71
C ALA A 239 11.54 -13.78 -1.70
N TRP A 240 12.39 -14.79 -1.50
CA TRP A 240 12.12 -15.97 -0.68
C TRP A 240 12.86 -15.90 0.66
N GLY A 241 12.53 -14.92 1.50
CA GLY A 241 13.26 -14.64 2.75
C GLY A 241 12.57 -15.12 4.03
N ALA A 242 11.25 -15.00 4.13
CA ALA A 242 10.55 -15.14 5.41
C ALA A 242 10.11 -16.57 5.77
N GLY A 243 10.23 -17.53 4.85
CA GLY A 243 9.65 -18.87 5.03
C GLY A 243 8.12 -18.86 5.22
N ASN A 244 7.44 -17.81 4.73
CA ASN A 244 6.00 -17.65 4.72
C ASN A 244 5.60 -16.87 3.44
N LEU A 245 4.86 -17.51 2.54
CA LEU A 245 4.59 -16.97 1.21
C LEU A 245 3.77 -15.66 1.24
N LEU A 246 2.83 -15.54 2.17
CA LEU A 246 2.04 -14.31 2.31
C LEU A 246 2.95 -13.14 2.70
N PHE A 247 3.82 -13.35 3.69
CA PHE A 247 4.79 -12.33 4.12
C PHE A 247 5.81 -12.00 3.03
N ASN A 248 6.29 -13.00 2.27
CA ASN A 248 7.18 -12.77 1.13
C ASN A 248 6.52 -11.86 0.07
N ARG A 249 5.23 -12.09 -0.23
CA ARG A 249 4.48 -11.31 -1.20
C ARG A 249 4.17 -9.90 -0.71
N GLN A 250 3.98 -9.71 0.59
CA GLN A 250 3.55 -8.45 1.19
C GLN A 250 4.70 -7.59 1.75
N ARG A 251 5.92 -8.12 1.88
CA ARG A 251 7.01 -7.41 2.54
C ARG A 251 8.35 -7.52 1.80
N ILE A 252 9.10 -6.43 1.90
CA ILE A 252 10.50 -6.38 1.45
C ILE A 252 11.37 -7.12 2.45
N GLN A 253 12.33 -7.90 1.95
CA GLN A 253 13.23 -8.73 2.75
C GLN A 253 14.60 -8.06 2.72
N ILE A 254 15.13 -7.68 3.89
CA ILE A 254 16.42 -6.99 4.01
C ILE A 254 17.37 -7.85 4.84
N GLU A 255 18.44 -8.29 4.21
CA GLU A 255 19.54 -9.02 4.86
C GLU A 255 20.60 -8.06 5.37
N HIS A 256 21.00 -8.22 6.64
CA HIS A 256 22.15 -7.52 7.20
C HIS A 256 23.28 -8.52 7.38
N GLU A 257 24.42 -8.23 6.74
CA GLU A 257 25.60 -9.08 6.86
C GLU A 257 26.09 -9.10 8.32
N GLY A 258 26.42 -10.30 8.82
CA GLY A 258 26.87 -10.52 10.19
C GLY A 258 26.24 -11.76 10.82
N PHE A 259 26.40 -11.88 12.13
CA PHE A 259 25.92 -13.03 12.92
C PHE A 259 24.96 -12.59 14.02
N SER A 260 24.02 -13.45 14.39
CA SER A 260 23.12 -13.17 15.51
C SER A 260 23.91 -12.90 16.80
N GLY A 261 23.53 -11.85 17.53
CA GLY A 261 24.24 -11.34 18.71
C GLY A 261 25.39 -10.38 18.40
N GLN A 262 25.81 -10.24 17.14
CA GLN A 262 26.78 -9.23 16.71
C GLN A 262 26.04 -7.91 16.41
N PRO A 263 26.43 -6.78 17.00
CA PRO A 263 25.87 -5.48 16.63
C PRO A 263 26.15 -5.11 15.17
N LEU A 264 25.19 -4.44 14.54
CA LEU A 264 25.40 -3.79 13.23
C LEU A 264 26.47 -2.69 13.36
N THR A 265 27.25 -2.46 12.29
CA THR A 265 28.18 -1.32 12.26
C THR A 265 27.42 0.00 12.13
N PRO A 266 28.03 1.14 12.48
CA PRO A 266 27.43 2.46 12.21
C PRO A 266 27.06 2.66 10.74
N ALA A 267 27.87 2.16 9.80
CA ALA A 267 27.61 2.25 8.38
C ALA A 267 26.38 1.42 7.96
N GLN A 268 26.24 0.20 8.50
CA GLN A 268 25.03 -0.62 8.29
C GLN A 268 23.78 0.06 8.82
N ILE A 269 23.85 0.64 10.02
CA ILE A 269 22.71 1.33 10.64
C ILE A 269 22.28 2.52 9.78
N GLN A 270 23.23 3.34 9.32
CA GLN A 270 22.95 4.47 8.45
C GLN A 270 22.33 4.05 7.11
N ALA A 271 22.89 3.04 6.46
CA ALA A 271 22.37 2.50 5.20
C ALA A 271 20.97 1.90 5.38
N SER A 272 20.76 1.14 6.47
CA SER A 272 19.48 0.51 6.79
C SER A 272 18.39 1.54 7.06
N ALA A 273 18.65 2.52 7.91
CA ALA A 273 17.70 3.60 8.19
C ALA A 273 17.33 4.40 6.93
N GLY A 274 18.32 4.69 6.07
CA GLY A 274 18.10 5.36 4.79
C GLY A 274 17.23 4.55 3.84
N LEU A 275 17.50 3.25 3.72
CA LEU A 275 16.70 2.33 2.89
C LEU A 275 15.26 2.19 3.42
N HIS A 276 15.09 1.98 4.72
CA HIS A 276 13.78 1.87 5.38
C HIS A 276 12.91 3.10 5.08
N ARG A 277 13.45 4.31 5.22
CA ARG A 277 12.74 5.55 4.88
C ARG A 277 12.30 5.57 3.42
N ARG A 278 13.19 5.25 2.49
CA ARG A 278 12.86 5.25 1.06
C ARG A 278 11.80 4.20 0.74
N LEU A 279 11.87 3.01 1.32
CA LEU A 279 10.87 1.96 1.13
C LEU A 279 9.52 2.34 1.73
N SER A 280 9.50 2.91 2.93
CA SER A 280 8.29 3.45 3.58
C SER A 280 7.63 4.53 2.73
N GLN A 281 8.40 5.48 2.19
CA GLN A 281 7.89 6.52 1.31
C GLN A 281 7.41 5.95 -0.03
N ARG A 282 8.18 5.06 -0.64
CA ARG A 282 7.89 4.44 -1.95
C ARG A 282 6.64 3.55 -1.92
N HIS A 283 6.49 2.77 -0.85
CA HIS A 283 5.42 1.79 -0.71
C HIS A 283 4.35 2.21 0.30
N GLY A 284 4.44 3.41 0.88
CA GLY A 284 3.44 4.07 1.72
C GLY A 284 2.98 3.26 2.94
N PHE A 285 3.94 2.80 3.76
CA PHE A 285 3.67 2.19 5.07
C PHE A 285 4.45 2.95 6.18
N PRO A 286 3.92 3.06 7.42
CA PRO A 286 4.64 3.70 8.53
C PRO A 286 5.92 2.96 8.93
N LEU A 287 6.94 3.68 9.41
CA LEU A 287 8.12 3.07 10.04
C LEU A 287 7.86 2.80 11.52
N ASP A 288 7.14 1.73 11.80
CA ASP A 288 6.87 1.25 13.14
C ASP A 288 7.08 -0.27 13.23
N ARG A 289 6.93 -0.82 14.43
CA ARG A 289 7.10 -2.26 14.71
C ARG A 289 5.94 -3.14 14.21
N GLN A 290 4.87 -2.56 13.67
CA GLN A 290 3.78 -3.32 13.03
C GLN A 290 4.12 -3.60 11.56
N HIS A 291 4.75 -2.63 10.90
CA HIS A 291 5.10 -2.68 9.47
C HIS A 291 6.56 -3.09 9.22
N VAL A 292 7.44 -2.93 10.21
CA VAL A 292 8.84 -3.37 10.14
C VAL A 292 9.04 -4.40 11.25
N ILE A 293 9.24 -5.66 10.86
CA ILE A 293 9.41 -6.79 11.77
C ILE A 293 10.72 -7.53 11.50
N GLY A 294 11.20 -8.29 12.46
CA GLY A 294 12.25 -9.27 12.25
C GLY A 294 11.70 -10.59 11.72
N HIS A 295 12.55 -11.38 11.06
CA HIS A 295 12.16 -12.73 10.61
C HIS A 295 11.64 -13.62 11.74
N GLY A 296 12.22 -13.48 12.94
CA GLY A 296 11.80 -14.20 14.14
C GLY A 296 10.39 -13.90 14.61
N GLU A 297 9.75 -12.84 14.09
CA GLU A 297 8.36 -12.48 14.38
C GLU A 297 7.39 -12.97 13.30
N VAL A 298 7.89 -13.55 12.20
CA VAL A 298 7.04 -14.07 11.11
C VAL A 298 6.36 -15.37 11.56
N PRO A 299 5.02 -15.48 11.47
CA PRO A 299 4.32 -16.72 11.78
C PRO A 299 4.73 -17.88 10.89
N ASN A 300 4.81 -19.08 11.47
CA ASN A 300 4.98 -20.30 10.70
C ASN A 300 3.71 -20.56 9.85
N PRO A 301 3.85 -20.84 8.55
CA PRO A 301 2.69 -20.96 7.65
C PRO A 301 1.79 -22.17 7.94
N ASN A 302 2.32 -23.21 8.61
CA ASN A 302 1.59 -24.43 8.93
C ASN A 302 1.07 -24.46 10.37
N ASN A 303 1.62 -23.60 11.24
CA ASN A 303 1.17 -23.46 12.63
C ASN A 303 1.44 -22.03 13.13
N PRO A 304 0.46 -21.12 13.04
CA PRO A 304 0.63 -19.71 13.40
C PRO A 304 0.99 -19.46 14.88
N ALA A 305 0.90 -20.45 15.77
CA ALA A 305 1.37 -20.34 17.14
C ALA A 305 2.91 -20.39 17.27
N LEU A 306 3.61 -20.76 16.18
CA LEU A 306 5.07 -20.76 16.09
C LEU A 306 5.53 -19.57 15.23
N LEU A 307 6.73 -19.08 15.51
CA LEU A 307 7.33 -17.93 14.81
C LEU A 307 8.66 -18.30 14.11
N GLY A 308 9.23 -17.36 13.38
CA GLY A 308 10.46 -17.57 12.59
C GLY A 308 10.22 -18.21 11.21
N GLY A 309 8.99 -18.15 10.70
CA GLY A 309 8.58 -18.79 9.45
C GLY A 309 8.63 -20.32 9.49
N LEU A 310 8.63 -20.96 8.32
CA LEU A 310 8.63 -22.42 8.20
C LEU A 310 9.80 -23.10 8.93
N SER A 311 10.97 -22.45 8.92
CA SER A 311 12.21 -23.00 9.50
C SER A 311 12.48 -22.60 10.95
N GLY A 312 11.60 -21.80 11.59
CA GLY A 312 11.70 -21.48 13.01
C GLY A 312 12.87 -20.56 13.39
N HIS A 313 13.23 -19.58 12.56
CA HIS A 313 14.29 -18.60 12.81
C HIS A 313 13.91 -17.55 13.88
N VAL A 314 13.43 -17.98 15.05
CA VAL A 314 12.91 -17.11 16.13
C VAL A 314 13.92 -16.09 16.66
N GLY A 315 15.22 -16.33 16.46
CA GLY A 315 16.31 -15.43 16.89
C GLY A 315 16.81 -14.46 15.83
N CYS A 316 16.15 -14.34 14.67
CA CYS A 316 16.54 -13.44 13.59
C CYS A 316 15.70 -12.14 13.64
N PRO A 317 16.26 -10.94 13.46
CA PRO A 317 17.65 -10.59 13.13
C PRO A 317 18.62 -10.60 14.32
N GLY A 318 18.15 -10.99 15.51
CA GLY A 318 18.97 -11.07 16.72
C GLY A 318 18.67 -9.95 17.71
N SER A 319 18.98 -10.21 18.99
CA SER A 319 18.74 -9.27 20.08
C SER A 319 19.57 -7.98 19.99
N ALA A 320 20.64 -7.98 19.21
CA ALA A 320 21.51 -6.82 18.99
C ALA A 320 21.03 -5.91 17.84
N PHE A 321 19.90 -6.21 17.20
CA PHE A 321 19.39 -5.37 16.11
C PHE A 321 18.93 -4.00 16.64
N PRO A 322 19.44 -2.89 16.08
CA PRO A 322 19.24 -1.56 16.65
C PRO A 322 17.94 -0.91 16.15
N TRP A 323 16.78 -1.46 16.55
CA TRP A 323 15.46 -1.01 16.12
C TRP A 323 15.27 0.50 16.20
N ASP A 324 15.60 1.12 17.34
CA ASP A 324 15.42 2.56 17.54
C ASP A 324 16.30 3.41 16.61
N GLN A 325 17.47 2.93 16.21
CA GLN A 325 18.34 3.69 15.31
C GLN A 325 17.90 3.55 13.85
N VAL A 326 17.44 2.35 13.46
CA VAL A 326 16.91 2.08 12.12
C VAL A 326 15.58 2.81 11.90
N LEU A 327 14.70 2.81 12.91
CA LEU A 327 13.39 3.45 12.84
C LEU A 327 13.44 4.95 13.22
N GLY A 328 14.33 5.35 14.14
CA GLY A 328 14.36 6.68 14.76
C GLY A 328 15.33 7.70 14.15
N ALA A 329 16.06 7.39 13.08
CA ALA A 329 16.93 8.37 12.39
C ALA A 329 16.16 9.48 11.63
N VAL A 330 14.91 9.77 12.01
CA VAL A 330 14.03 10.78 11.42
C VAL A 330 14.08 12.03 12.30
N PRO A 331 14.62 13.17 11.85
CA PRO A 331 14.30 14.45 12.46
C PRO A 331 12.78 14.63 12.43
N VAL A 332 12.21 15.01 13.57
CA VAL A 332 10.76 15.17 13.82
C VAL A 332 10.07 16.12 12.81
N ASP A 333 10.82 16.83 11.96
CA ASP A 333 10.32 17.77 10.95
C ASP A 333 10.04 17.19 9.56
N GLN A 334 10.17 15.88 9.33
CA GLN A 334 9.80 15.27 8.04
C GLN A 334 8.98 13.99 8.17
N HIS A 335 8.00 13.99 9.09
CA HIS A 335 6.77 13.28 8.78
C HIS A 335 6.16 13.99 7.56
N ALA A 336 6.53 13.54 6.35
CA ALA A 336 5.61 13.66 5.24
C ALA A 336 4.30 13.08 5.76
N THR A 337 3.32 13.96 5.98
CA THR A 337 1.97 13.61 6.36
C THR A 337 1.39 12.79 5.22
N VAL A 338 1.67 11.49 5.21
CA VAL A 338 0.76 10.54 4.62
C VAL A 338 -0.46 10.63 5.52
N PRO A 339 -1.62 11.10 5.02
CA PRO A 339 -2.83 11.09 5.84
C PRO A 339 -3.04 9.66 6.37
N PRO A 340 -3.44 9.50 7.64
CA PRO A 340 -3.68 8.18 8.22
C PRO A 340 -4.63 7.38 7.33
N LEU A 341 -4.42 6.07 7.20
CA LEU A 341 -5.35 5.16 6.53
C LEU A 341 -6.76 5.44 7.09
N GLU A 342 -7.58 6.11 6.28
CA GLU A 342 -8.89 6.59 6.70
C GLU A 342 -9.78 5.42 7.11
N ALA A 343 -10.63 5.69 8.09
CA ALA A 343 -11.51 4.75 8.76
C ALA A 343 -12.16 3.71 7.85
N PHE A 344 -12.21 2.45 8.30
CA PHE A 344 -13.13 1.48 7.75
C PHE A 344 -14.53 1.87 8.25
N LEU A 345 -15.36 2.36 7.33
CA LEU A 345 -16.78 2.60 7.61
C LEU A 345 -17.51 1.27 7.50
N ALA A 346 -17.94 0.73 8.63
CA ALA A 346 -18.71 -0.50 8.63
C ALA A 346 -20.13 -0.27 8.08
N PRO A 347 -20.82 -1.34 7.66
CA PRO A 347 -22.23 -1.28 7.23
C PRO A 347 -23.20 -0.67 8.26
N THR A 348 -22.79 -0.60 9.52
CA THR A 348 -23.50 0.07 10.62
C THR A 348 -23.37 1.60 10.58
N GLY A 349 -22.60 2.16 9.64
CA GLY A 349 -22.31 3.59 9.55
C GLY A 349 -21.29 4.08 10.59
N LYS A 350 -20.59 3.16 11.26
CA LYS A 350 -19.60 3.47 12.30
C LYS A 350 -18.17 3.23 11.81
N ARG A 351 -17.27 4.09 12.24
CA ARG A 351 -15.86 4.11 11.84
C ARG A 351 -15.04 3.22 12.77
N ILE A 352 -14.24 2.33 12.19
CA ILE A 352 -13.10 1.71 12.88
C ILE A 352 -11.85 2.47 12.43
N VAL A 353 -10.95 2.80 13.36
CA VAL A 353 -9.72 3.55 13.05
C VAL A 353 -8.56 3.00 13.88
N GLY A 354 -7.34 3.47 13.57
CA GLY A 354 -6.17 3.33 14.44
C GLY A 354 -5.92 1.92 14.98
N GLY A 355 -5.62 1.81 16.28
CA GLY A 355 -5.22 0.53 16.89
C GLY A 355 -6.33 -0.53 16.95
N PHE A 356 -7.61 -0.14 16.94
CA PHE A 356 -8.73 -1.10 16.88
C PHE A 356 -8.94 -1.64 15.46
N MET A 357 -8.56 -0.88 14.43
CA MET A 357 -8.54 -1.35 13.05
C MET A 357 -7.64 -2.55 12.86
N ASP A 358 -6.38 -2.46 13.31
CA ASP A 358 -5.42 -3.54 13.12
C ASP A 358 -5.91 -4.85 13.75
N LEU A 359 -6.47 -4.76 14.97
CA LEU A 359 -7.02 -5.90 15.68
C LEU A 359 -8.27 -6.44 14.96
N TRP A 360 -9.17 -5.56 14.52
CA TRP A 360 -10.37 -5.97 13.80
C TRP A 360 -10.04 -6.62 12.45
N ILE A 361 -9.09 -6.09 11.69
CA ILE A 361 -8.63 -6.68 10.43
C ILE A 361 -7.95 -8.03 10.68
N SER A 362 -7.06 -8.13 11.67
CA SER A 362 -6.36 -9.40 11.97
C SER A 362 -7.31 -10.52 12.41
N LEU A 363 -8.39 -10.18 13.12
CA LEU A 363 -9.43 -11.14 13.51
C LEU A 363 -10.42 -11.44 12.39
N ASN A 364 -10.49 -10.59 11.36
CA ASN A 364 -11.46 -10.69 10.25
C ASN A 364 -10.78 -10.39 8.88
N PRO A 365 -9.76 -11.16 8.48
CA PRO A 365 -8.90 -10.83 7.34
C PRO A 365 -9.60 -10.88 5.98
N ASP A 366 -10.72 -11.60 5.90
CA ASP A 366 -11.58 -11.69 4.71
C ASP A 366 -12.78 -10.73 4.74
N GLN A 367 -12.97 -10.00 5.86
CA GLN A 367 -14.09 -9.10 6.17
C GLN A 367 -15.49 -9.72 5.94
N GLN A 368 -15.56 -11.05 5.83
CA GLN A 368 -16.78 -11.81 5.52
C GLN A 368 -17.12 -12.80 6.64
N ASN A 369 -16.11 -13.31 7.38
CA ASN A 369 -16.30 -14.15 8.57
C ASN A 369 -16.10 -13.36 9.86
N LEU A 370 -17.06 -12.50 10.20
CA LEU A 370 -16.96 -11.60 11.36
C LEU A 370 -17.11 -12.28 12.72
N ARG A 371 -16.63 -13.51 12.94
CA ARG A 371 -17.07 -14.41 14.03
C ARG A 371 -16.73 -13.94 15.45
N PHE A 372 -15.72 -13.08 15.61
CA PHE A 372 -15.21 -12.68 16.93
C PHE A 372 -15.83 -11.39 17.45
N LEU A 373 -15.55 -10.24 16.81
CA LEU A 373 -16.03 -8.92 17.26
C LEU A 373 -17.39 -8.54 16.64
N GLY A 374 -17.54 -8.78 15.33
CA GLY A 374 -18.70 -8.33 14.55
C GLY A 374 -18.51 -6.94 13.98
N TRP A 375 -19.60 -6.33 13.51
CA TRP A 375 -19.57 -4.94 13.09
C TRP A 375 -19.47 -3.98 14.30
N PRO A 376 -18.82 -2.81 14.16
CA PRO A 376 -18.81 -1.77 15.17
C PRO A 376 -20.21 -1.18 15.30
N LEU A 377 -20.72 -1.05 16.51
CA LEU A 377 -21.97 -0.37 16.82
C LEU A 377 -21.74 1.09 17.25
N SER A 378 -20.50 1.49 17.50
CA SER A 378 -20.13 2.88 17.79
C SER A 378 -18.88 3.30 17.02
N ASP A 379 -18.69 4.61 16.86
CA ASP A 379 -17.34 5.16 16.66
C ASP A 379 -16.51 4.93 17.93
N GLU A 380 -15.20 5.16 17.86
CA GLU A 380 -14.39 5.27 19.08
C GLU A 380 -14.87 6.45 19.94
N PHE A 381 -14.98 6.24 21.24
CA PHE A 381 -15.34 7.29 22.18
C PHE A 381 -14.55 7.16 23.48
N ILE A 382 -14.33 8.30 24.14
CA ILE A 382 -13.65 8.36 25.43
C ILE A 382 -14.72 8.43 26.52
N ALA A 383 -14.63 7.54 27.51
CA ALA A 383 -15.53 7.55 28.65
C ALA A 383 -14.82 7.11 29.93
N GLN A 384 -15.33 7.59 31.05
CA GLN A 384 -15.12 6.97 32.35
C GLN A 384 -16.42 6.26 32.72
N VAL A 385 -16.36 4.95 32.87
CA VAL A 385 -17.52 4.10 33.16
C VAL A 385 -17.41 3.57 34.59
N ASP A 386 -18.54 3.19 35.19
CA ASP A 386 -18.55 2.71 36.58
C ASP A 386 -17.57 1.54 36.76
N GLY A 387 -16.57 1.73 37.63
CA GLY A 387 -15.48 0.78 37.88
C GLY A 387 -14.18 1.06 37.12
N SER A 388 -14.12 2.04 36.19
CA SER A 388 -12.87 2.47 35.55
C SER A 388 -12.17 3.57 36.37
N PRO A 389 -10.86 3.44 36.69
CA PRO A 389 -10.14 4.43 37.50
C PRO A 389 -9.89 5.76 36.78
N GLN A 390 -10.07 5.81 35.46
CA GLN A 390 -9.88 6.98 34.62
C GLN A 390 -10.67 6.85 33.31
N ASN A 391 -10.60 7.88 32.47
CA ASN A 391 -11.08 7.84 31.10
C ASN A 391 -10.26 6.85 30.26
N TYR A 392 -10.96 6.03 29.49
CA TYR A 392 -10.36 5.16 28.47
C TYR A 392 -11.06 5.33 27.14
N THR A 393 -10.37 4.96 26.06
CA THR A 393 -10.98 4.90 24.72
C THR A 393 -11.67 3.54 24.57
N TYR A 394 -12.93 3.57 24.16
CA TYR A 394 -13.76 2.38 23.94
C TYR A 394 -14.32 2.36 22.53
N GLN A 395 -14.59 1.16 22.04
CA GLN A 395 -15.45 0.96 20.87
C GLN A 395 -16.34 -0.27 21.08
N VAL A 396 -17.63 -0.11 20.80
CA VAL A 396 -18.62 -1.16 20.96
C VAL A 396 -18.80 -1.89 19.62
N PHE A 397 -18.79 -3.21 19.64
CA PHE A 397 -19.11 -4.08 18.50
C PHE A 397 -20.35 -4.93 18.80
N GLU A 398 -20.90 -5.60 17.79
CA GLU A 398 -22.05 -6.50 17.91
C GLU A 398 -21.89 -7.53 19.04
N ARG A 399 -20.68 -8.09 19.20
CA ARG A 399 -20.42 -9.20 20.13
C ARG A 399 -19.45 -8.89 21.26
N SER A 400 -18.69 -7.79 21.15
CA SER A 400 -17.66 -7.44 22.13
C SER A 400 -17.51 -5.92 22.29
N VAL A 401 -16.74 -5.48 23.28
CA VAL A 401 -16.29 -4.10 23.44
C VAL A 401 -14.77 -4.12 23.52
N LEU A 402 -14.11 -3.23 22.78
CA LEU A 402 -12.67 -3.02 22.88
C LEU A 402 -12.38 -1.80 23.76
N THR A 403 -11.29 -1.87 24.52
CA THR A 403 -10.74 -0.75 25.26
C THR A 403 -9.27 -0.55 24.90
N TRP A 404 -8.86 0.72 24.82
CA TRP A 404 -7.46 1.13 24.73
C TRP A 404 -7.13 1.87 26.02
N ARG A 405 -6.18 1.31 26.79
CA ARG A 405 -5.91 1.79 28.16
C ARG A 405 -4.68 2.67 28.31
N GLY A 406 -3.83 2.77 27.29
CA GLY A 406 -2.56 3.51 27.36
C GLY A 406 -1.61 2.97 28.45
N GLY A 407 -0.31 3.19 28.28
CA GLY A 407 0.69 2.82 29.30
C GLY A 407 1.09 1.33 29.36
N LEU A 408 0.59 0.50 28.43
CA LEU A 408 1.07 -0.86 28.17
C LEU A 408 1.59 -0.94 26.72
N ALA A 409 2.53 -1.83 26.44
CA ALA A 409 3.03 -2.04 25.09
C ALA A 409 2.05 -2.90 24.28
N ALA A 410 1.89 -2.60 22.99
CA ALA A 410 1.14 -3.47 22.07
C ALA A 410 1.66 -4.92 22.13
N PRO A 411 0.78 -5.94 22.06
CA PRO A 411 -0.66 -5.85 21.79
C PRO A 411 -1.52 -5.57 23.04
N TRP A 412 -0.91 -5.44 24.21
CA TRP A 412 -1.58 -5.27 25.51
C TRP A 412 -1.98 -3.82 25.81
N ASP A 413 -1.90 -2.93 24.83
CA ASP A 413 -2.53 -1.61 24.91
C ASP A 413 -4.02 -1.67 24.55
N ARG A 414 -4.48 -2.80 23.99
CA ARG A 414 -5.81 -3.04 23.40
C ARG A 414 -6.40 -4.35 23.94
N PHE A 415 -7.57 -4.29 24.60
CA PHE A 415 -8.19 -5.48 25.20
C PHE A 415 -9.67 -5.62 24.88
N LEU A 416 -10.14 -6.87 24.89
CA LEU A 416 -11.54 -7.18 25.18
C LEU A 416 -11.81 -6.85 26.65
N VAL A 417 -12.78 -5.99 26.93
CA VAL A 417 -13.21 -5.73 28.31
C VAL A 417 -13.92 -6.94 28.90
N MET A 418 -13.77 -7.12 30.22
CA MET A 418 -14.47 -8.16 30.97
C MET A 418 -15.99 -7.93 30.94
N PRO A 419 -16.82 -8.98 31.06
CA PRO A 419 -18.27 -8.89 30.85
C PRO A 419 -18.99 -7.78 31.62
N ASP A 420 -18.60 -7.56 32.89
CA ASP A 420 -19.24 -6.56 33.76
C ASP A 420 -18.94 -5.13 33.29
N GLU A 421 -17.70 -4.86 32.87
CA GLU A 421 -17.30 -3.57 32.31
C GLU A 421 -17.89 -3.37 30.90
N ALA A 422 -17.96 -4.42 30.08
CA ALA A 422 -18.60 -4.35 28.78
C ALA A 422 -20.08 -3.96 28.89
N ALA A 423 -20.79 -4.44 29.92
CA ALA A 423 -22.16 -4.05 30.20
C ALA A 423 -22.28 -2.55 30.58
N ALA A 424 -21.38 -2.05 31.43
CA ALA A 424 -21.32 -0.65 31.81
C ALA A 424 -21.02 0.27 30.62
N VAL A 425 -20.07 -0.10 29.75
CA VAL A 425 -19.73 0.65 28.53
C VAL A 425 -20.90 0.67 27.55
N ARG A 426 -21.62 -0.44 27.36
CA ARG A 426 -22.81 -0.48 26.50
C ARG A 426 -23.95 0.37 27.06
N ALA A 427 -24.17 0.35 28.37
CA ALA A 427 -25.17 1.20 29.02
C ALA A 427 -24.83 2.69 28.85
N PHE A 428 -23.55 3.05 29.05
CA PHE A 428 -23.05 4.40 28.81
C PHE A 428 -23.28 4.83 27.35
N ALA A 429 -22.84 4.02 26.38
CA ALA A 429 -22.99 4.32 24.96
C ALA A 429 -24.45 4.48 24.55
N LYS A 430 -25.36 3.68 25.11
CA LYS A 430 -26.80 3.79 24.87
C LYS A 430 -27.39 5.07 25.46
N ALA A 431 -27.04 5.41 26.70
CA ALA A 431 -27.53 6.62 27.37
C ALA A 431 -27.10 7.91 26.66
N HIS A 432 -25.96 7.88 25.95
CA HIS A 432 -25.40 9.02 25.24
C HIS A 432 -25.63 9.00 23.73
N GLY A 433 -26.46 8.07 23.22
CA GLY A 433 -26.79 8.01 21.78
C GLY A 433 -25.63 7.65 20.86
N LEU A 434 -24.62 6.93 21.37
CA LEU A 434 -23.39 6.58 20.64
C LEU A 434 -23.53 5.28 19.83
N LEU A 435 -24.54 4.46 20.15
CA LEU A 435 -24.85 3.22 19.43
C LEU A 435 -25.65 3.50 18.15
N GLY A 436 -25.28 2.85 17.05
CA GLY A 436 -25.97 2.86 15.75
C GLY A 436 -26.91 1.69 15.56
#